data_AF-A0A2M8PK73-F1
#
_entry.id   AF-A0A2M8PK73-F1
#
_cell.length_a   1.000
_cell.length_b   1.000
_cell.length_c   1.000
_cell.angle_alpha   90.00
_cell.angle_beta   90.00
_cell.angle_gamma   90.00
#
_symmetry.space_group_name_H-M   'P 1'
#
loop_
_entity.id
_entity.type
_entity.pdbx_description
1 polymer ?
#
loop_
_entity_poly.entity_id
_entity_poly.type
_entity_poly.pdbx_seq_one_letter_code
_entity_poly.pdbx_strand_id
1 'polypeptide(L)' 'MILADTSVWIDYLNGTITTETDLLDATISEGTLAMGDIIFLEILQGIRDDKQYK' A
#
# COMPACT_ATOMS: atom_id res chain seq x y z
N MET A 1 -5.82 -15.05 0.71
CA MET A 1 -5.96 -13.87 -0.16
C MET A 1 -6.47 -12.74 0.72
N ILE A 2 -5.62 -11.75 0.96
CA ILE A 2 -5.88 -10.59 1.83
C ILE A 2 -6.02 -9.36 0.93
N LEU A 3 -6.92 -8.44 1.26
CA LEU A 3 -7.05 -7.13 0.60
C LEU A 3 -6.80 -6.06 1.67
N ALA A 4 -5.79 -5.22 1.45
CA ALA A 4 -5.46 -4.12 2.34
C ALA A 4 -6.18 -2.84 1.91
N ASP A 5 -6.64 -2.06 2.88
CA ASP A 5 -7.21 -0.74 2.63
C ASP A 5 -6.15 0.27 2.16
N THR A 6 -6.59 1.33 1.48
CA THR A 6 -5.72 2.41 0.98
C THR A 6 -4.95 3.09 2.11
N SER A 7 -5.54 3.25 3.29
CA SER A 7 -4.84 3.88 4.43
C SER A 7 -3.57 3.10 4.84
N VAL A 8 -3.64 1.77 4.87
CA VAL A 8 -2.50 0.89 5.20
C VAL A 8 -1.41 1.02 4.16
N TRP A 9 -1.77 1.11 2.88
CA TRP A 9 -0.81 1.36 1.80
C TRP A 9 -0.13 2.72 1.94
N ILE A 10 -0.89 3.78 2.27
CA ILE A 10 -0.34 5.12 2.47
C ILE A 10 0.65 5.12 3.63
N ASP A 11 0.31 4.51 4.76
CA ASP A 11 1.21 4.41 5.92
C ASP A 11 2.47 3.63 5.59
N TYR A 12 2.34 2.49 4.90
CA TYR A 12 3.45 1.67 4.44
C TYR A 12 4.39 2.44 3.50
N LEU A 13 3.85 3.14 2.50
CA LEU A 13 4.62 3.93 1.53
C LEU A 13 5.30 5.15 2.18
N ASN A 14 4.70 5.72 3.23
CA ASN A 14 5.29 6.81 4.00
C ASN A 14 6.33 6.34 5.02
N GLY A 15 6.53 5.04 5.19
CA GLY A 15 7.46 4.46 6.15
C GLY A 15 6.98 4.53 7.61
N THR A 16 5.67 4.69 7.83
CA THR A 16 5.06 4.58 9.15
C THR A 16 5.04 3.12 9.58
N ILE A 17 5.58 2.81 10.76
CA ILE A 17 5.60 1.44 11.28
C ILE A 17 4.37 1.24 12.17
N THR A 18 3.48 0.35 11.73
CA THR A 18 2.32 -0.14 12.49
C THR A 18 2.20 -1.66 12.35
N THR A 19 1.34 -2.26 13.17
CA THR A 19 1.04 -3.70 13.07
C THR A 19 0.47 -4.07 11.69
N GLU A 20 -0.31 -3.16 11.08
CA GLU A 20 -0.92 -3.34 9.77
C GLU A 20 0.13 -3.26 8.65
N THR A 21 1.11 -2.35 8.75
CA THR A 21 2.19 -2.25 7.75
C THR A 21 3.15 -3.43 7.83
N ASP A 22 3.40 -3.94 9.04
CA ASP A 22 4.22 -5.16 9.23
C ASP A 22 3.51 -6.39 8.65
N LEU A 23 2.18 -6.49 8.85
CA LEU A 23 1.38 -7.54 8.23
C LEU A 23 1.35 -7.40 6.71
N LEU A 24 1.25 -6.17 6.20
CA LEU A 24 1.29 -5.90 4.77
C LEU A 24 2.61 -6.43 4.16
N ASP A 25 3.76 -6.09 4.75
CA ASP A 25 5.08 -6.54 4.28
C ASP A 25 5.21 -8.08 4.24
N ALA A 26 4.75 -8.75 5.31
CA ALA A 26 4.72 -10.21 5.36
C ALA A 26 3.85 -10.81 4.25
N THR A 27 2.64 -10.27 4.02
CA THR A 27 1.72 -10.79 3.00
C THR A 27 2.15 -10.50 1.56
N ILE A 28 2.87 -9.40 1.33
CA ILE A 28 3.56 -9.13 0.06
C ILE A 28 4.61 -10.21 -0.19
N SER A 29 5.44 -10.51 0.81
CA SER A 29 6.50 -11.52 0.72
C SER A 29 5.95 -12.94 0.50
N GLU A 30 4.79 -13.24 1.09
CA GLU A 30 4.09 -14.52 0.92
C GLU A 30 3.28 -14.62 -0.39
N GLY A 31 3.09 -13.51 -1.12
CA GLY A 31 2.30 -13.45 -2.35
C GLY A 31 0.80 -13.67 -2.12
N THR A 32 0.30 -13.42 -0.90
CA THR A 32 -1.12 -13.62 -0.54
C THR A 32 -1.95 -12.34 -0.62
N LEU A 33 -1.32 -11.21 -0.94
CA LEU A 33 -1.94 -9.91 -1.06
C LEU A 33 -2.57 -9.71 -2.45
N ALA A 34 -3.83 -9.26 -2.46
CA ALA A 34 -4.53 -8.78 -3.64
C ALA A 34 -4.48 -7.25 -3.69
N MET A 35 -4.43 -6.69 -4.90
CA MET A 35 -4.55 -5.25 -5.16
C MET A 35 -5.77 -5.00 -6.04
N GLY A 36 -6.65 -4.10 -5.59
CA GLY A 36 -7.82 -3.68 -6.37
C GLY A 36 -7.56 -2.40 -7.15
N ASP A 37 -8.25 -2.23 -8.29
CA ASP A 37 -8.08 -1.07 -9.18
C ASP A 37 -8.37 0.27 -8.48
N ILE A 38 -9.41 0.33 -7.64
CA ILE A 38 -9.77 1.56 -6.91
C ILE A 38 -8.68 1.93 -5.90
N ILE A 39 -8.20 0.96 -5.12
CA ILE A 39 -7.11 1.16 -4.14
C ILE A 39 -5.85 1.66 -4.87
N PHE A 40 -5.52 1.05 -6.01
CA PHE A 40 -4.39 1.48 -6.82
C PHE A 40 -4.55 2.92 -7.32
N LEU A 41 -5.73 3.29 -7.82
CA LEU A 41 -6.00 4.65 -8.28
C LEU A 41 -5.96 5.68 -7.14
N GLU A 42 -6.44 5.34 -5.95
CA GLU A 42 -6.38 6.22 -4.78
C GLU A 42 -4.94 6.48 -4.34
N ILE A 43 -4.08 5.44 -4.32
CA ILE A 43 -2.65 5.58 -4.05
C ILE A 43 -2.01 6.53 -5.07
N LEU A 44 -2.27 6.33 -6.36
CA LEU A 44 -1.72 7.18 -7.42
C LEU A 44 -2.20 8.63 -7.32
N GLN A 45 -3.47 8.87 -6.99
CA GLN A 45 -3.98 10.23 -6.76
C GLN A 45 -3.35 10.90 -5.52
N GLY A 46 -2.91 10.11 -4.54
CA GLY A 46 -2.21 10.59 -3.36
C GLY A 46 -0.79 11.10 -3.64
N ILE A 47 -0.18 10.72 -4.77
CA ILE A 47 1.15 11.16 -5.17
C ILE A 47 1.08 12.63 -5.65
N ARG A 48 1.69 13.53 -4.89
CA ARG A 48 1.67 14.98 -5.15
C ARG A 48 2.90 15.50 -5.90
N ASP A 49 3.96 14.71 -5.99
CA ASP A 49 5.18 15.04 -6.71
C ASP A 49 5.48 13.93 -7.73
N ASP A 50 5.52 14.28 -9.02
CA ASP A 50 5.85 13.35 -10.11
C ASP A 50 7.18 12.60 -9.89
N LYS A 51 8.09 13.15 -9.07
CA LYS A 51 9.34 12.48 -8.67
C LYS A 51 9.14 11.25 -7.80
N GLN A 52 7.99 11.10 -7.13
CA GLN A 52 7.63 9.91 -6.36
C GLN A 52 6.99 8.82 -7.25
N TYR A 53 6.56 9.18 -8.47
CA TYR A 53 5.98 8.26 -9.44
C TYR A 53 6.99 7.73 -10.47
N LYS A 54 8.04 8.51 -10.79
CA LYS A 54 9.05 8.16 -11.81
C LYS A 54 10.18 7.27 -11.32
#